data_AF-A0A0R1IYJ7-F1
#
_entry.id   AF-A0A0R1IYJ7-F1
#
_cell.length_a   1.000
_cell.length_b   1.000
_cell.length_c   1.000
_cell.angle_alpha   90.00
_cell.angle_beta   90.00
_cell.angle_gamma   90.00
#
_symmetry.space_group_name_H-M   'P 1'
#
loop_
_entity.id
_entity.type
_entity.pdbx_description
1 polymer ?
#
loop_
_entity_poly.entity_id
_entity_poly.type
_entity_poly.pdbx_seq_one_letter_code
_entity_poly.pdbx_strand_id
1 'polypeptide(L)'
;MQNRKLKLTTVLLMGTLILAGCTSETPNISKSNGHKTTTSKVSNNHHKSTTNDNKSDSLWNNDKDNKLESFINQWAPTMKQSYKKYDGHHSLKTSVGTIYPDDLSKVTVADSNASIGWSKDGEGSDSYNVVAIYNYDGTEPPLPNHITYFFAFHDGQPIVLVDQSRDGTPNLSETQNNDVRSAFSNIVAGKSAGTTNNSSNQATTSKKASSSQMTTDPNMIGLMLREMRGSYDGNGGQAKMEEYLSVSLEDGMYRIGTGTLASETPYKINGNTVTYYTKDFSHGDTDADAPLVPHDISLKDLESKYYSTDAQRQNIQDVASQMPAVSGE
;
A
#
# COMPACT_ATOMS: atom_id res chain seq x y z
N MET A 1 15.39 -18.15 -47.61
CA MET A 1 16.20 -18.60 -46.45
C MET A 1 15.23 -18.80 -45.29
N GLN A 2 14.65 -20.00 -45.19
CA GLN A 2 14.96 -21.04 -44.20
C GLN A 2 14.52 -20.69 -42.76
N ASN A 3 13.35 -21.24 -42.44
CA ASN A 3 12.76 -21.42 -41.10
C ASN A 3 13.71 -22.09 -40.12
N ARG A 4 13.54 -21.82 -38.82
CA ARG A 4 13.56 -22.88 -37.78
C ARG A 4 12.52 -22.60 -36.70
N LYS A 5 11.44 -23.40 -36.74
CA LYS A 5 10.53 -23.65 -35.63
C LYS A 5 11.18 -24.70 -34.74
N LEU A 6 11.25 -24.48 -33.43
CA LEU A 6 11.61 -25.51 -32.47
C LEU A 6 10.33 -25.97 -31.76
N LYS A 7 9.92 -27.20 -32.04
CA LYS A 7 8.88 -27.91 -31.29
C LYS A 7 9.59 -28.65 -30.15
N LEU A 8 9.06 -28.57 -28.93
CA LEU A 8 9.46 -29.49 -27.87
C LEU A 8 8.22 -30.20 -27.31
N THR A 9 8.41 -31.50 -27.15
CA THR A 9 7.40 -32.55 -27.15
C THR A 9 6.98 -32.93 -25.73
N THR A 10 5.69 -33.20 -25.58
CA THR A 10 5.00 -33.83 -24.44
C THR A 10 5.67 -35.12 -23.95
N VAL A 11 5.76 -35.30 -22.64
CA VAL A 11 5.80 -36.63 -22.00
C VAL A 11 4.67 -36.72 -20.97
N LEU A 12 3.73 -37.60 -21.28
CA LEU A 12 2.61 -38.04 -20.46
C LEU A 12 3.07 -39.26 -19.66
N LEU A 13 2.91 -39.27 -18.33
CA LEU A 13 2.96 -40.51 -17.56
C LEU A 13 1.74 -40.60 -16.62
N MET A 14 0.80 -41.46 -17.01
CA MET A 14 -0.24 -42.02 -16.14
C MET A 14 0.35 -43.16 -15.30
N GLY A 15 -0.03 -43.25 -14.04
CA GLY A 15 0.22 -44.40 -13.17
C GLY A 15 -0.76 -44.42 -11.99
N THR A 16 -1.56 -45.47 -11.92
CA THR A 16 -2.79 -45.68 -11.14
C THR A 16 -2.59 -46.17 -9.70
N LEU A 17 -3.64 -45.98 -8.90
CA LEU A 17 -4.00 -46.52 -7.57
C LEU A 17 -3.43 -47.90 -7.18
N ILE A 18 -3.15 -48.10 -5.87
CA ILE A 18 -3.69 -49.23 -5.07
C ILE A 18 -3.95 -48.78 -3.60
N LEU A 19 -5.14 -49.13 -3.11
CA LEU A 19 -5.65 -49.06 -1.73
C LEU A 19 -5.24 -50.33 -0.96
N ALA A 20 -4.79 -50.22 0.29
CA ALA A 20 -4.85 -51.33 1.26
C ALA A 20 -4.82 -50.77 2.69
N GLY A 21 -5.88 -51.08 3.46
CA GLY A 21 -5.94 -50.86 4.90
C GLY A 21 -5.77 -52.16 5.68
N CYS A 22 -5.51 -52.02 6.99
CA CYS A 22 -5.75 -52.97 8.09
C CYS A 22 -5.94 -52.08 9.34
N THR A 23 -7.11 -51.90 9.98
CA THR A 23 -7.95 -52.76 10.85
C THR A 23 -7.21 -53.56 11.94
N SER A 24 -7.86 -53.63 13.12
CA SER A 24 -7.66 -54.47 14.33
C SER A 24 -6.83 -53.81 15.47
N GLU A 25 -7.21 -53.71 16.76
CA GLU A 25 -8.35 -54.17 17.58
C GLU A 25 -8.51 -53.26 18.83
N THR A 26 -9.73 -53.18 19.37
CA THR A 26 -10.07 -52.82 20.77
C THR A 26 -10.33 -54.13 21.53
N PRO A 27 -10.11 -54.25 22.86
CA PRO A 27 -11.15 -53.77 23.80
C PRO A 27 -10.68 -53.38 25.21
N ASN A 28 -11.42 -52.48 25.85
CA ASN A 28 -11.89 -52.79 27.20
C ASN A 28 -13.19 -52.06 27.53
N ILE A 29 -14.18 -52.88 27.88
CA ILE A 29 -15.51 -52.53 28.34
C ILE A 29 -15.44 -52.23 29.83
N SER A 30 -16.14 -51.18 30.27
CA SER A 30 -17.08 -51.24 31.41
C SER A 30 -17.86 -49.93 31.55
N LYS A 31 -19.17 -50.03 31.29
CA LYS A 31 -20.18 -49.04 31.68
C LYS A 31 -20.49 -49.21 33.18
N SER A 32 -20.69 -48.12 33.91
CA SER A 32 -21.75 -48.07 34.92
C SER A 32 -22.11 -46.63 35.33
N ASN A 33 -23.41 -46.37 35.23
CA ASN A 33 -24.29 -45.49 36.01
C ASN A 33 -24.06 -43.97 36.07
N GLY A 34 -25.09 -43.27 35.57
CA GLY A 34 -25.34 -41.86 35.87
C GLY A 34 -26.06 -41.66 37.20
N HIS A 35 -25.82 -40.50 37.79
CA HIS A 35 -26.76 -39.84 38.70
C HIS A 35 -26.64 -38.33 38.52
N LYS A 36 -27.78 -37.68 38.22
CA LYS A 36 -27.93 -36.22 38.23
C LYS A 36 -28.17 -35.77 39.67
N THR A 37 -27.38 -34.82 40.16
CA THR A 37 -27.83 -33.86 41.18
C THR A 37 -27.08 -32.53 41.00
N THR A 38 -27.86 -31.48 40.75
CA THR A 38 -27.50 -30.07 40.70
C THR A 38 -27.19 -29.50 42.08
N THR A 39 -26.08 -28.76 42.22
CA THR A 39 -25.95 -27.59 43.11
C THR A 39 -24.73 -26.77 42.70
N SER A 40 -24.81 -25.45 42.92
CA SER A 40 -24.20 -24.43 42.09
C SER A 40 -22.92 -23.82 42.68
N LYS A 41 -22.15 -23.19 41.77
CA LYS A 41 -21.18 -22.07 41.95
C LYS A 41 -19.82 -22.40 42.59
N VAL A 42 -18.76 -22.38 41.76
CA VAL A 42 -17.71 -21.34 41.81
C VAL A 42 -17.25 -21.06 40.37
N SER A 43 -17.17 -19.78 40.05
CA SER A 43 -16.82 -19.17 38.77
C SER A 43 -15.33 -19.32 38.45
N ASN A 44 -14.99 -19.70 37.23
CA ASN A 44 -13.75 -19.28 36.57
C ASN A 44 -14.06 -19.05 35.09
N ASN A 45 -14.46 -17.82 34.76
CA ASN A 45 -14.61 -17.33 33.40
C ASN A 45 -13.23 -17.26 32.73
N HIS A 46 -12.84 -18.33 32.04
CA HIS A 46 -11.85 -18.22 30.97
C HIS A 46 -12.61 -17.69 29.74
N HIS A 47 -12.63 -16.37 29.59
CA HIS A 47 -13.24 -15.70 28.45
C HIS A 47 -12.41 -16.04 27.21
N LYS A 48 -12.76 -17.14 26.55
CA LYS A 48 -12.31 -17.49 25.21
C LYS A 48 -12.88 -16.40 24.30
N SER A 49 -12.07 -15.38 24.01
CA SER A 49 -12.37 -14.43 22.96
C SER A 49 -12.36 -15.20 21.65
N THR A 50 -13.54 -15.67 21.23
CA THR A 50 -13.84 -15.96 19.84
C THR A 50 -13.85 -14.63 19.10
N THR A 51 -12.65 -14.14 18.75
CA THR A 51 -12.49 -13.21 17.65
C THR A 51 -12.79 -14.01 16.40
N ASN A 52 -14.03 -13.93 15.92
CA ASN A 52 -14.39 -14.32 14.57
C ASN A 52 -13.74 -13.32 13.61
N ASP A 53 -12.43 -13.43 13.39
CA ASP A 53 -11.80 -12.87 12.19
C ASP A 53 -12.06 -13.85 11.05
N ASN A 54 -13.31 -13.87 10.56
CA ASN A 54 -13.57 -14.35 9.20
C ASN A 54 -13.08 -13.26 8.24
N LYS A 55 -11.76 -13.08 8.14
CA LYS A 55 -11.15 -12.34 7.03
C LYS A 55 -11.38 -13.23 5.81
N SER A 56 -12.40 -12.89 5.02
CA SER A 56 -12.58 -13.48 3.69
C SER A 56 -11.26 -13.35 2.93
N ASP A 57 -10.69 -14.48 2.49
CA ASP A 57 -9.41 -14.61 1.77
C ASP A 57 -9.54 -14.12 0.31
N SER A 58 -10.17 -12.97 0.11
CA SER A 58 -10.32 -12.34 -1.19
C SER A 58 -8.97 -12.17 -1.90
N LEU A 59 -8.94 -12.45 -3.22
CA LEU A 59 -7.77 -12.27 -4.08
C LEU A 59 -7.24 -10.84 -4.02
N TRP A 60 -8.13 -9.86 -3.81
CA TRP A 60 -7.82 -8.45 -3.64
C TRP A 60 -8.50 -7.82 -2.43
N ASN A 61 -7.81 -6.91 -1.75
CA ASN A 61 -8.36 -6.19 -0.60
C ASN A 61 -7.65 -4.84 -0.44
N ASN A 62 -8.17 -4.00 0.45
CA ASN A 62 -7.62 -2.66 0.70
C ASN A 62 -6.13 -2.69 1.13
N ASP A 63 -5.68 -3.71 1.86
CA ASP A 63 -4.27 -3.82 2.26
C ASP A 63 -3.37 -4.00 1.02
N LYS A 64 -3.79 -4.84 0.07
CA LYS A 64 -3.08 -5.07 -1.20
C LYS A 64 -3.15 -3.84 -2.11
N ASP A 65 -4.31 -3.18 -2.15
CA ASP A 65 -4.54 -1.97 -2.93
C ASP A 65 -3.68 -0.78 -2.47
N ASN A 66 -3.57 -0.57 -1.16
CA ASN A 66 -2.69 0.44 -0.57
C ASN A 66 -1.22 0.17 -0.86
N LYS A 67 -0.79 -1.10 -0.81
CA LYS A 67 0.59 -1.50 -1.18
C LYS A 67 0.88 -1.24 -2.65
N LEU A 68 -0.09 -1.50 -3.53
CA LEU A 68 0.05 -1.25 -4.95
C LEU A 68 0.14 0.26 -5.24
N GLU A 69 -0.70 1.07 -4.61
CA GLU A 69 -0.65 2.51 -4.74
C GLU A 69 0.68 3.09 -4.26
N SER A 70 1.17 2.59 -3.12
CA SER A 70 2.49 2.97 -2.60
C SER A 70 3.61 2.62 -3.57
N PHE A 71 3.56 1.44 -4.18
CA PHE A 71 4.52 1.03 -5.21
C PHE A 71 4.46 1.96 -6.43
N ILE A 72 3.27 2.23 -6.96
CA ILE A 72 3.12 3.08 -8.16
C ILE A 72 3.62 4.50 -7.90
N ASN A 73 3.32 5.08 -6.73
CA ASN A 73 3.78 6.42 -6.38
C ASN A 73 5.31 6.51 -6.23
N GLN A 74 5.99 5.42 -5.87
CA GLN A 74 7.45 5.35 -5.80
C GLN A 74 8.10 5.06 -7.15
N TRP A 75 7.50 4.17 -7.93
CA TRP A 75 8.03 3.73 -9.21
C TRP A 75 7.81 4.75 -10.33
N ALA A 76 6.63 5.38 -10.40
CA ALA A 76 6.29 6.27 -11.51
C ALA A 76 7.29 7.44 -11.72
N PRO A 77 7.79 8.12 -10.67
CA PRO A 77 8.80 9.17 -10.83
C PRO A 77 10.11 8.69 -11.46
N THR A 78 10.52 7.42 -11.26
CA THR A 78 11.75 6.89 -11.88
C THR A 78 11.64 6.82 -13.40
N MET A 79 10.42 6.80 -13.92
CA MET A 79 10.09 6.83 -15.33
C MET A 79 9.65 8.23 -15.82
N LYS A 80 9.71 9.25 -14.95
CA LYS A 80 9.17 10.61 -15.19
C LYS A 80 7.67 10.60 -15.51
N GLN A 81 6.92 9.78 -14.78
CA GLN A 81 5.47 9.59 -14.95
C GLN A 81 4.75 9.90 -13.63
N SER A 82 3.48 10.29 -13.72
CA SER A 82 2.61 10.50 -12.55
C SER A 82 1.23 9.94 -12.84
N TYR A 83 0.88 8.84 -12.18
CA TYR A 83 -0.35 8.12 -12.48
C TYR A 83 -1.51 8.58 -11.61
N LYS A 84 -2.66 8.78 -12.23
CA LYS A 84 -3.95 8.92 -11.55
C LYS A 84 -4.61 7.55 -11.41
N LYS A 85 -4.91 7.15 -10.18
CA LYS A 85 -5.63 5.92 -9.83
C LYS A 85 -7.15 6.10 -10.01
N TYR A 86 -7.84 5.06 -10.45
CA TYR A 86 -9.30 5.00 -10.39
C TYR A 86 -9.74 4.85 -8.93
N ASP A 87 -10.55 5.78 -8.44
CA ASP A 87 -10.92 5.88 -7.02
C ASP A 87 -12.16 5.02 -6.64
N GLY A 88 -12.72 4.28 -7.60
CA GLY A 88 -13.93 3.49 -7.40
C GLY A 88 -15.25 4.27 -7.57
N HIS A 89 -15.18 5.56 -7.87
CA HIS A 89 -16.35 6.45 -7.96
C HIS A 89 -16.35 7.31 -9.24
N HIS A 90 -15.22 7.93 -9.57
CA HIS A 90 -15.05 8.82 -10.71
C HIS A 90 -14.22 8.16 -11.80
N SER A 91 -14.81 7.98 -12.98
CA SER A 91 -14.13 7.35 -14.10
C SER A 91 -12.84 8.08 -14.49
N LEU A 92 -11.82 7.32 -14.87
CA LEU A 92 -10.58 7.83 -15.43
C LEU A 92 -10.75 8.08 -16.91
N LYS A 93 -10.64 9.34 -17.34
CA LYS A 93 -10.57 9.69 -18.75
C LYS A 93 -9.12 9.84 -19.18
N THR A 94 -8.73 9.11 -20.23
CA THR A 94 -7.41 9.22 -20.88
C THR A 94 -7.36 10.41 -21.84
N SER A 95 -6.16 10.86 -22.21
CA SER A 95 -5.96 11.95 -23.19
C SER A 95 -6.51 11.64 -24.58
N VAL A 96 -6.65 10.35 -24.94
CA VAL A 96 -7.23 9.89 -26.22
C VAL A 96 -8.75 9.71 -26.16
N GLY A 97 -9.36 9.91 -24.99
CA GLY A 97 -10.81 9.96 -24.81
C GLY A 97 -11.46 8.70 -24.25
N THR A 98 -10.73 7.59 -24.11
CA THR A 98 -11.21 6.36 -23.46
C THR A 98 -11.48 6.61 -21.98
N ILE A 99 -12.59 6.06 -21.47
CA ILE A 99 -13.07 6.25 -20.10
C ILE A 99 -13.08 4.92 -19.35
N TYR A 100 -12.29 4.79 -18.29
CA TYR A 100 -12.20 3.56 -17.49
C TYR A 100 -12.84 3.71 -16.10
N PRO A 101 -13.46 2.65 -15.55
CA PRO A 101 -13.60 1.30 -16.12
C PRO A 101 -14.71 1.16 -17.19
N ASP A 102 -15.49 2.20 -17.47
CA ASP A 102 -16.69 2.17 -18.31
C ASP A 102 -16.49 1.55 -19.72
N ASP A 103 -15.32 1.79 -20.32
CA ASP A 103 -14.96 1.33 -21.65
C ASP A 103 -14.17 0.00 -21.66
N LEU A 104 -14.01 -0.69 -20.53
CA LEU A 104 -13.32 -2.00 -20.49
C LEU A 104 -13.93 -3.01 -21.48
N SER A 105 -15.25 -2.99 -21.66
CA SER A 105 -15.95 -3.86 -22.62
C SER A 105 -15.60 -3.62 -24.09
N LYS A 106 -14.92 -2.51 -24.40
CA LYS A 106 -14.57 -2.09 -25.77
C LYS A 106 -13.12 -2.40 -26.14
N VAL A 107 -12.30 -2.86 -25.21
CA VAL A 107 -10.87 -3.09 -25.45
C VAL A 107 -10.59 -4.48 -26.00
N THR A 108 -9.42 -4.68 -26.59
CA THR A 108 -8.87 -6.01 -26.89
C THR A 108 -7.69 -6.32 -25.98
N VAL A 109 -7.41 -7.61 -25.74
CA VAL A 109 -6.20 -8.05 -25.02
C VAL A 109 -5.39 -8.94 -25.96
N ALA A 110 -4.16 -8.51 -26.30
CA ALA A 110 -3.27 -9.17 -27.24
C ALA A 110 -3.97 -9.54 -28.58
N ASP A 111 -4.65 -8.56 -29.18
CA ASP A 111 -5.44 -8.69 -30.42
C ASP A 111 -6.65 -9.66 -30.33
N SER A 112 -6.98 -10.14 -29.14
CA SER A 112 -8.12 -11.01 -28.89
C SER A 112 -9.27 -10.28 -28.17
N ASN A 113 -10.51 -10.70 -28.44
CA ASN A 113 -11.71 -10.20 -27.74
C ASN A 113 -11.96 -10.97 -26.44
N ALA A 114 -10.92 -11.16 -25.63
CA ALA A 114 -11.06 -11.78 -24.32
C ALA A 114 -11.93 -10.89 -23.40
N SER A 115 -12.79 -11.51 -22.58
CA SER A 115 -13.62 -10.75 -21.64
C SER A 115 -12.77 -10.10 -20.56
N ILE A 116 -13.00 -8.83 -20.29
CA ILE A 116 -12.29 -8.03 -19.29
C ILE A 116 -13.29 -7.11 -18.58
N GLY A 117 -13.24 -7.10 -17.26
CA GLY A 117 -14.20 -6.39 -16.43
C GLY A 117 -13.61 -5.94 -15.12
N TRP A 118 -14.25 -4.96 -14.49
CA TRP A 118 -13.88 -4.47 -13.17
C TRP A 118 -14.36 -5.44 -12.09
N SER A 119 -13.48 -5.76 -11.14
CA SER A 119 -13.77 -6.58 -9.97
C SER A 119 -13.10 -5.97 -8.73
N LYS A 120 -13.86 -5.74 -7.66
CA LYS A 120 -13.35 -5.11 -6.44
C LYS A 120 -12.48 -6.05 -5.61
N ASP A 121 -12.76 -7.35 -5.67
CA ASP A 121 -12.12 -8.41 -4.90
C ASP A 121 -11.21 -9.30 -5.77
N GLY A 122 -11.16 -9.07 -7.08
CA GLY A 122 -10.38 -9.86 -8.03
C GLY A 122 -11.03 -11.17 -8.44
N GLU A 123 -12.23 -11.47 -7.92
CA GLU A 123 -13.04 -12.60 -8.34
C GLU A 123 -14.06 -12.15 -9.39
N GLY A 124 -14.39 -13.03 -10.33
CA GLY A 124 -15.36 -12.72 -11.38
C GLY A 124 -15.34 -13.73 -12.53
N SER A 125 -16.28 -13.57 -13.45
CA SER A 125 -16.45 -14.46 -14.62
C SER A 125 -15.71 -13.99 -15.87
N ASP A 126 -15.08 -12.82 -15.82
CA ASP A 126 -14.29 -12.31 -16.94
C ASP A 126 -12.97 -13.07 -17.05
N SER A 127 -12.43 -13.13 -18.27
CA SER A 127 -11.09 -13.70 -18.49
C SER A 127 -10.04 -12.87 -17.74
N TYR A 128 -10.24 -11.56 -17.65
CA TYR A 128 -9.40 -10.63 -16.91
C TYR A 128 -10.25 -9.83 -15.93
N ASN A 129 -10.07 -10.08 -14.62
CA ASN A 129 -10.78 -9.40 -13.55
C ASN A 129 -9.90 -8.27 -13.00
N VAL A 130 -10.15 -7.04 -13.45
CA VAL A 130 -9.35 -5.83 -13.17
C VAL A 130 -9.66 -5.30 -11.77
N VAL A 131 -8.64 -5.15 -10.94
CA VAL A 131 -8.74 -4.72 -9.54
C VAL A 131 -8.17 -3.32 -9.28
N ALA A 132 -7.35 -2.80 -10.18
CA ALA A 132 -6.88 -1.42 -10.14
C ALA A 132 -6.52 -0.90 -11.54
N ILE A 133 -6.76 0.39 -11.76
CA ILE A 133 -6.44 1.08 -13.02
C ILE A 133 -5.69 2.37 -12.69
N TYR A 134 -4.58 2.60 -13.40
CA TYR A 134 -3.73 3.78 -13.25
C TYR A 134 -3.45 4.37 -14.63
N ASN A 135 -3.79 5.64 -14.84
CA ASN A 135 -3.53 6.35 -16.10
C ASN A 135 -2.53 7.49 -15.91
N TYR A 136 -1.55 7.58 -16.81
CA TYR A 136 -0.70 8.75 -16.99
C TYR A 136 -0.91 9.31 -18.39
N ASP A 137 -1.36 10.56 -18.50
CA ASP A 137 -1.40 11.29 -19.77
C ASP A 137 -0.03 11.95 -19.99
N GLY A 138 0.64 11.57 -21.09
CA GLY A 138 1.96 12.12 -21.36
C GLY A 138 1.91 13.56 -21.85
N THR A 139 2.99 14.28 -21.57
CA THR A 139 3.15 15.70 -21.93
C THR A 139 4.05 15.92 -23.14
N GLU A 140 4.74 14.88 -23.61
CA GLU A 140 5.70 14.96 -24.71
C GLU A 140 5.10 14.44 -26.02
N PRO A 141 5.40 15.05 -27.19
CA PRO A 141 4.93 14.57 -28.48
C PRO A 141 5.39 13.13 -28.82
N PRO A 142 4.62 12.38 -29.62
CA PRO A 142 3.36 12.78 -30.26
C PRO A 142 2.19 12.81 -29.27
N LEU A 143 1.44 13.93 -29.26
CA LEU A 143 0.23 14.08 -28.47
C LEU A 143 -1.03 13.83 -29.34
N PRO A 144 -2.18 13.45 -28.73
CA PRO A 144 -2.29 12.93 -27.36
C PRO A 144 -1.55 11.59 -27.22
N ASN A 145 -1.04 11.31 -26.02
CA ASN A 145 -0.58 9.98 -25.64
C ASN A 145 -0.86 9.73 -24.16
N HIS A 146 -0.89 8.46 -23.80
CA HIS A 146 -1.09 8.01 -22.44
C HIS A 146 -0.42 6.66 -22.20
N ILE A 147 -0.32 6.29 -20.93
CA ILE A 147 0.05 4.95 -20.48
C ILE A 147 -0.97 4.56 -19.42
N THR A 148 -1.78 3.53 -19.69
CA THR A 148 -2.76 3.01 -18.73
C THR A 148 -2.37 1.61 -18.31
N TYR A 149 -2.15 1.42 -17.00
CA TYR A 149 -1.93 0.10 -16.41
C TYR A 149 -3.23 -0.46 -15.84
N PHE A 150 -3.44 -1.76 -16.06
CA PHE A 150 -4.55 -2.54 -15.51
C PHE A 150 -3.97 -3.71 -14.73
N PHE A 151 -4.22 -3.70 -13.43
CA PHE A 151 -3.84 -4.78 -12.53
C PHE A 151 -5.02 -5.73 -12.43
N ALA A 152 -4.82 -7.00 -12.79
CA ALA A 152 -5.92 -7.93 -12.96
C ALA A 152 -5.56 -9.36 -12.53
N PHE A 153 -6.60 -10.18 -12.39
CA PHE A 153 -6.47 -11.62 -12.26
C PHE A 153 -6.92 -12.31 -13.54
N HIS A 154 -6.06 -13.16 -14.10
CA HIS A 154 -6.36 -14.07 -15.21
C HIS A 154 -6.24 -15.50 -14.69
N ASP A 155 -7.35 -16.25 -14.68
CA ASP A 155 -7.42 -17.59 -14.08
C ASP A 155 -6.89 -17.66 -12.63
N GLY A 156 -7.21 -16.63 -11.84
CA GLY A 156 -6.77 -16.49 -10.45
C GLY A 156 -5.27 -16.14 -10.28
N GLN A 157 -4.52 -15.98 -11.38
CA GLN A 157 -3.13 -15.55 -11.35
C GLN A 157 -3.01 -14.04 -11.57
N PRO A 158 -2.12 -13.35 -10.82
CA PRO A 158 -1.90 -11.92 -11.02
C PRO A 158 -1.24 -11.64 -12.37
N ILE A 159 -1.81 -10.72 -13.14
CA ILE A 159 -1.26 -10.19 -14.39
C ILE A 159 -1.36 -8.66 -14.41
N VAL A 160 -0.41 -8.02 -15.07
CA VAL A 160 -0.45 -6.57 -15.32
C VAL A 160 -0.50 -6.34 -16.82
N LEU A 161 -1.57 -5.68 -17.27
CA LEU A 161 -1.73 -5.25 -18.64
C LEU A 161 -1.39 -3.75 -18.76
N VAL A 162 -0.97 -3.34 -19.95
CA VAL A 162 -0.71 -1.95 -20.30
C VAL A 162 -1.33 -1.62 -21.65
N ASP A 163 -1.90 -0.43 -21.75
CA ASP A 163 -2.35 0.20 -22.98
C ASP A 163 -1.59 1.52 -23.22
N GLN A 164 -1.16 1.69 -24.46
CA GLN A 164 -0.47 2.89 -24.97
C GLN A 164 -1.00 3.26 -26.37
N SER A 165 -2.18 2.75 -26.73
CA SER A 165 -2.80 2.95 -28.04
C SER A 165 -3.18 4.41 -28.23
N ARG A 166 -2.80 5.01 -29.35
CA ARG A 166 -3.14 6.41 -29.66
C ARG A 166 -4.41 6.56 -30.48
N ASP A 167 -4.67 5.59 -31.34
CA ASP A 167 -5.74 5.61 -32.32
C ASP A 167 -6.42 4.22 -32.38
N GLY A 168 -7.71 4.19 -32.70
CA GLY A 168 -8.47 2.96 -32.84
C GLY A 168 -8.88 2.33 -31.50
N THR A 169 -9.20 1.05 -31.53
CA THR A 169 -9.58 0.28 -30.34
C THR A 169 -8.37 0.07 -29.43
N PRO A 170 -8.44 0.42 -28.13
CA PRO A 170 -7.38 0.11 -27.17
C PRO A 170 -7.02 -1.37 -27.17
N ASN A 171 -5.75 -1.68 -27.36
CA ASN A 171 -5.23 -3.05 -27.35
C ASN A 171 -4.26 -3.24 -26.20
N LEU A 172 -4.75 -3.82 -25.12
CA LEU A 172 -3.99 -4.10 -23.92
C LEU A 172 -3.05 -5.28 -24.17
N SER A 173 -1.84 -5.20 -23.62
CA SER A 173 -0.87 -6.29 -23.64
C SER A 173 -0.24 -6.49 -22.27
N GLU A 174 0.28 -7.67 -21.96
CA GLU A 174 1.05 -7.84 -20.72
C GLU A 174 2.24 -6.87 -20.73
N THR A 175 2.37 -6.10 -19.66
CA THR A 175 3.46 -5.11 -19.58
C THR A 175 4.82 -5.79 -19.69
N GLN A 176 5.75 -5.14 -20.36
CA GLN A 176 7.15 -5.59 -20.37
C GLN A 176 7.95 -5.02 -19.19
N ASN A 177 7.32 -4.21 -18.33
CA ASN A 177 7.97 -3.66 -17.14
C ASN A 177 8.05 -4.70 -16.02
N ASN A 178 9.25 -5.21 -15.78
CA ASN A 178 9.50 -6.25 -14.78
C ASN A 178 9.27 -5.78 -13.34
N ASP A 179 9.49 -4.50 -13.04
CA ASP A 179 9.29 -3.96 -11.70
C ASP A 179 7.80 -3.95 -11.35
N VAL A 180 6.96 -3.47 -12.28
CA VAL A 180 5.51 -3.43 -12.11
C VAL A 180 4.91 -4.84 -11.99
N ARG A 181 5.35 -5.78 -12.83
CA ARG A 181 4.91 -7.19 -12.76
C ARG A 181 5.30 -7.84 -11.43
N SER A 182 6.56 -7.68 -11.02
CA SER A 182 7.08 -8.30 -9.80
C SER A 182 6.42 -7.70 -8.57
N ALA A 183 6.21 -6.39 -8.54
CA ALA A 183 5.53 -5.72 -7.44
C ALA A 183 4.11 -6.24 -7.25
N PHE A 184 3.31 -6.28 -8.32
CA PHE A 184 1.94 -6.77 -8.23
C PHE A 184 1.87 -8.24 -7.80
N SER A 185 2.70 -9.11 -8.38
CA SER A 185 2.79 -10.52 -7.99
C SER A 185 3.17 -10.69 -6.51
N ASN A 186 4.15 -9.93 -6.03
CA ASN A 186 4.57 -9.95 -4.62
C ASN A 186 3.48 -9.48 -3.67
N ILE A 187 2.77 -8.40 -4.03
CA ILE A 187 1.65 -7.85 -3.25
C ILE A 187 0.54 -8.89 -3.13
N VAL A 188 0.16 -9.53 -4.24
CA VAL A 188 -0.86 -10.59 -4.25
C VAL A 188 -0.43 -11.79 -3.42
N ALA A 189 0.85 -12.19 -3.51
CA ALA A 189 1.42 -13.27 -2.72
C ALA A 189 1.62 -12.93 -1.23
N GLY A 190 1.29 -11.71 -0.80
CA GLY A 190 1.51 -11.25 0.57
C GLY A 190 2.98 -11.13 0.96
N LYS A 191 3.90 -11.19 -0.02
CA LYS A 191 5.33 -10.96 0.19
C LYS A 191 5.56 -9.46 0.24
N SER A 192 6.33 -8.99 1.22
CA SER A 192 6.93 -7.65 1.12
C SER A 192 7.71 -7.62 -0.19
N ALA A 193 7.41 -6.67 -1.07
CA ALA A 193 8.03 -6.56 -2.39
C ALA A 193 9.55 -6.44 -2.21
N GLY A 194 10.24 -7.57 -2.37
CA GLY A 194 11.67 -7.69 -2.18
C GLY A 194 12.39 -7.09 -3.37
N THR A 195 13.16 -6.04 -3.10
CA THR A 195 14.21 -5.47 -3.92
C THR A 195 15.01 -6.54 -4.63
N THR A 196 15.12 -6.41 -5.95
CA THR A 196 16.04 -7.19 -6.78
C THR A 196 17.47 -6.91 -6.36
N ASN A 197 18.20 -7.97 -6.01
CA ASN A 197 19.62 -7.97 -5.71
C ASN A 197 20.42 -7.36 -6.87
N ASN A 198 21.16 -6.30 -6.61
CA ASN A 198 22.44 -6.11 -7.29
C ASN A 198 23.53 -5.85 -6.24
N SER A 199 24.44 -6.81 -6.17
CA SER A 199 25.54 -6.85 -5.23
C SER A 199 26.66 -5.94 -5.71
N SER A 200 26.96 -4.89 -4.94
CA SER A 200 28.32 -4.42 -4.78
C SER A 200 28.56 -4.06 -3.32
N ASN A 201 29.46 -4.83 -2.71
CA ASN A 201 29.94 -4.69 -1.36
C ASN A 201 30.30 -3.23 -1.01
N GLN A 202 29.70 -2.72 0.06
CA GLN A 202 30.48 -1.99 1.06
C GLN A 202 29.90 -2.24 2.44
N ALA A 203 30.73 -2.87 3.26
CA ALA A 203 30.46 -3.15 4.66
C ALA A 203 30.53 -1.84 5.45
N THR A 204 29.42 -1.47 6.08
CA THR A 204 29.45 -0.65 7.29
C THR A 204 28.37 -1.16 8.23
N THR A 205 28.86 -1.64 9.36
CA THR A 205 28.10 -2.07 10.53
C THR A 205 27.28 -0.92 11.10
N SER A 206 25.96 -1.02 11.02
CA SER A 206 25.05 -0.32 11.93
C SER A 206 23.85 -1.21 12.21
N LYS A 207 23.50 -1.24 13.49
CA LYS A 207 22.68 -2.26 14.13
C LYS A 207 21.27 -2.28 13.56
N LYS A 208 20.85 -3.48 13.19
CA LYS A 208 19.47 -3.91 12.97
C LYS A 208 18.60 -3.51 14.17
N ALA A 209 17.82 -2.44 14.04
CA ALA A 209 16.63 -2.21 14.84
C ALA A 209 15.42 -2.60 13.97
N SER A 210 15.14 -3.90 13.96
CA SER A 210 13.83 -4.41 13.63
C SER A 210 13.00 -4.25 14.90
N SER A 211 12.05 -3.31 14.91
CA SER A 211 11.00 -3.34 15.93
C SER A 211 9.71 -2.82 15.33
N SER A 212 8.71 -3.70 15.35
CA SER A 212 7.28 -3.46 15.14
C SER A 212 6.67 -2.58 16.23
N GLN A 213 7.30 -1.44 16.54
CA GLN A 213 6.84 -0.49 17.55
C GLN A 213 6.64 0.86 16.87
N MET A 214 5.44 1.44 17.02
CA MET A 214 5.13 2.78 16.52
C MET A 214 6.18 3.77 17.06
N THR A 215 6.68 4.66 16.22
CA THR A 215 7.64 5.69 16.61
C THR A 215 6.92 6.77 17.41
N THR A 216 7.32 6.94 18.67
CA THR A 216 6.88 8.06 19.53
C THR A 216 7.91 9.19 19.55
N ASP A 217 8.90 9.14 18.66
CA ASP A 217 9.92 10.18 18.55
C ASP A 217 9.29 11.47 18.00
N PRO A 218 9.36 12.59 18.75
CA PRO A 218 8.78 13.86 18.32
C PRO A 218 9.34 14.36 16.98
N ASN A 219 10.65 14.23 16.72
CA ASN A 219 11.24 14.66 15.45
C ASN A 219 10.61 13.89 14.28
N MET A 220 10.48 12.58 14.43
CA MET A 220 9.90 11.73 13.39
C MET A 220 8.41 12.02 13.17
N ILE A 221 7.63 12.19 14.25
CA ILE A 221 6.21 12.56 14.18
C ILE A 221 6.03 13.93 13.53
N GLY A 222 6.84 14.91 13.91
CA GLY A 222 6.84 16.24 13.33
C GLY A 222 7.13 16.22 11.83
N LEU A 223 8.12 15.41 11.39
CA LEU A 223 8.45 15.27 9.97
C LEU A 223 7.29 14.67 9.17
N MET A 224 6.64 13.63 9.71
CA MET A 224 5.44 13.06 9.09
C MET A 224 4.29 14.08 9.00
N LEU A 225 4.10 14.92 10.02
CA LEU A 225 3.10 15.99 9.99
C LEU A 225 3.41 17.07 8.97
N ARG A 226 4.69 17.45 8.79
CA ARG A 226 5.10 18.39 7.73
C ARG A 226 4.85 17.82 6.33
N GLU A 227 5.17 16.55 6.13
CA GLU A 227 4.87 15.87 4.87
C GLU A 227 3.36 15.79 4.60
N MET A 228 2.55 15.54 5.64
CA MET A 228 1.09 15.53 5.56
C MET A 228 0.48 16.88 5.20
N ARG A 229 1.02 17.97 5.76
CA ARG A 229 0.47 19.32 5.57
C ARG A 229 0.94 19.97 4.26
N GLY A 230 2.01 19.46 3.67
CA GLY A 230 2.77 20.17 2.65
C GLY A 230 3.50 21.37 3.27
N SER A 231 4.68 21.70 2.74
CA SER A 231 5.36 22.92 3.16
C SER A 231 4.51 24.15 2.81
N TYR A 232 4.66 25.22 3.60
CA TYR A 232 4.02 26.53 3.36
C TYR A 232 4.37 27.13 1.98
N ASP A 233 5.38 26.56 1.28
CA ASP A 233 5.82 26.91 -0.07
C ASP A 233 5.05 26.20 -1.19
N GLY A 234 4.04 25.38 -0.87
CA GLY A 234 3.25 24.65 -1.86
C GLY A 234 3.97 23.46 -2.50
N ASN A 235 5.16 23.11 -2.03
CA ASN A 235 5.94 21.95 -2.49
C ASN A 235 5.76 20.80 -1.50
N GLY A 236 4.55 20.24 -1.46
CA GLY A 236 4.28 18.98 -0.76
C GLY A 236 5.13 17.86 -1.37
N GLY A 237 6.17 17.46 -0.65
CA GLY A 237 7.12 16.45 -1.06
C GLY A 237 7.77 15.82 0.18
N GLN A 238 8.56 14.75 -0.04
CA GLN A 238 9.16 13.96 1.03
C GLN A 238 9.91 14.83 2.03
N ALA A 239 9.88 14.44 3.31
CA ALA A 239 10.64 15.10 4.36
C ALA A 239 12.10 15.32 3.93
N LYS A 240 12.55 16.57 3.95
CA LYS A 240 13.90 16.98 3.59
C LYS A 240 14.47 17.83 4.72
N MET A 241 15.79 17.77 4.91
CA MET A 241 16.43 18.69 5.84
C MET A 241 16.34 20.11 5.28
N GLU A 242 15.88 21.04 6.12
CA GLU A 242 15.85 22.47 5.82
C GLU A 242 16.77 23.22 6.78
N GLU A 243 17.27 24.38 6.38
CA GLU A 243 18.03 25.26 7.26
C GLU A 243 17.17 25.62 8.48
N TYR A 244 17.70 25.41 9.69
CA TYR A 244 17.01 25.62 10.98
C TYR A 244 15.83 24.67 11.29
N LEU A 245 15.64 23.60 10.50
CA LEU A 245 14.62 22.59 10.81
C LEU A 245 14.88 21.98 12.19
N SER A 246 13.93 22.19 13.10
CA SER A 246 14.01 21.71 14.48
C SER A 246 12.62 21.43 15.04
N VAL A 247 12.59 20.64 16.12
CA VAL A 247 11.43 20.53 17.00
C VAL A 247 11.77 21.23 18.30
N SER A 248 10.90 22.15 18.72
CA SER A 248 10.94 22.70 20.08
C SER A 248 9.79 22.18 20.94
N LEU A 249 9.95 22.23 22.26
CA LEU A 249 8.89 21.94 23.24
C LEU A 249 8.58 23.20 24.05
N GLU A 250 7.36 23.71 23.92
CA GLU A 250 6.91 24.92 24.59
C GLU A 250 5.45 24.75 25.02
N ASP A 251 5.10 25.10 26.25
CA ASP A 251 3.75 24.95 26.83
C ASP A 251 3.18 23.52 26.70
N GLY A 252 4.04 22.51 26.81
CA GLY A 252 3.67 21.10 26.63
C GLY A 252 3.22 20.74 25.20
N MET A 253 3.61 21.54 24.20
CA MET A 253 3.41 21.29 22.77
C MET A 253 4.74 21.21 22.05
N TYR A 254 4.90 20.18 21.23
CA TYR A 254 5.99 20.15 20.28
C TYR A 254 5.68 21.09 19.11
N ARG A 255 6.70 21.74 18.57
CA ARG A 255 6.58 22.65 17.43
C ARG A 255 7.66 22.31 16.42
N ILE A 256 7.27 21.80 15.25
CA ILE A 256 8.22 21.57 14.17
C ILE A 256 8.19 22.76 13.21
N GLY A 257 9.36 23.33 12.89
CA GLY A 257 9.45 24.55 12.09
C GLY A 257 10.89 24.89 11.70
N THR A 258 11.07 26.02 11.04
CA THR A 258 12.39 26.61 10.71
C THR A 258 12.66 27.88 11.51
N GLY A 259 12.09 28.00 12.71
CA GLY A 259 12.32 29.10 13.64
C GLY A 259 11.44 30.34 13.44
N THR A 260 10.37 30.25 12.65
CA THR A 260 9.37 31.32 12.51
C THR A 260 7.97 30.80 12.80
N LEU A 261 7.12 31.64 13.40
CA LEU A 261 5.73 31.29 13.70
C LEU A 261 4.95 30.85 12.45
N ALA A 262 5.24 31.39 11.27
CA ALA A 262 4.59 30.99 10.02
C ALA A 262 5.00 29.57 9.56
N SER A 263 6.23 29.15 9.87
CA SER A 263 6.74 27.82 9.51
C SER A 263 6.36 26.71 10.50
N GLU A 264 5.85 27.09 11.67
CA GLU A 264 5.63 26.16 12.77
C GLU A 264 4.32 25.39 12.64
N THR A 265 4.41 24.09 12.86
CA THR A 265 3.26 23.22 13.11
C THR A 265 3.32 22.75 14.56
N PRO A 266 2.46 23.28 15.45
CA PRO A 266 2.32 22.77 16.81
C PRO A 266 1.63 21.40 16.80
N TYR A 267 2.04 20.50 17.70
CA TYR A 267 1.39 19.22 17.91
C TYR A 267 1.61 18.65 19.32
N LYS A 268 0.72 17.75 19.73
CA LYS A 268 0.79 16.96 20.96
C LYS A 268 0.71 15.48 20.63
N ILE A 269 1.45 14.67 21.38
CA ILE A 269 1.42 13.22 21.28
C ILE A 269 0.72 12.68 22.53
N ASN A 270 -0.46 12.11 22.35
CA ASN A 270 -1.29 11.56 23.42
C ASN A 270 -1.52 10.07 23.17
N GLY A 271 -0.58 9.22 23.63
CA GLY A 271 -0.64 7.78 23.37
C GLY A 271 -0.63 7.48 21.87
N ASN A 272 -1.74 6.97 21.34
CA ASN A 272 -1.90 6.60 19.93
C ASN A 272 -2.45 7.73 19.04
N THR A 273 -2.73 8.90 19.59
CA THR A 273 -3.28 10.04 18.86
C THR A 273 -2.28 11.19 18.83
N VAL A 274 -2.10 11.78 17.65
CA VAL A 274 -1.38 13.03 17.46
C VAL A 274 -2.40 14.13 17.18
N THR A 275 -2.44 15.14 18.04
CA THR A 275 -3.24 16.34 17.82
C THR A 275 -2.31 17.40 17.26
N TYR A 276 -2.50 17.81 16.00
CA TYR A 276 -1.75 18.91 15.38
C TYR A 276 -2.63 20.14 15.22
N TYR A 277 -2.04 21.32 15.11
CA TYR A 277 -2.79 22.57 15.09
C TYR A 277 -2.57 23.36 13.79
N THR A 278 -3.64 23.88 13.20
CA THR A 278 -3.59 24.89 12.12
C THR A 278 -3.93 26.26 12.69
N LYS A 279 -3.45 27.34 12.07
CA LYS A 279 -3.88 28.70 12.44
C LYS A 279 -5.13 29.10 11.65
N ASP A 280 -6.09 29.71 12.31
CA ASP A 280 -7.26 30.32 11.66
C ASP A 280 -6.98 31.81 11.40
N PHE A 281 -6.90 32.17 10.12
CA PHE A 281 -6.69 33.55 9.67
C PHE A 281 -8.00 34.22 9.20
N SER A 282 -9.16 33.60 9.43
CA SER A 282 -10.45 34.12 8.96
C SER A 282 -10.81 35.49 9.53
N HIS A 283 -10.17 35.89 10.64
CA HIS A 283 -10.36 37.19 11.29
C HIS A 283 -9.27 38.22 10.95
N GLY A 284 -8.32 37.89 10.06
CA GLY A 284 -7.23 38.80 9.67
C GLY A 284 -6.13 38.95 10.73
N ASP A 285 -6.07 38.01 11.68
CA ASP A 285 -5.08 37.98 12.75
C ASP A 285 -3.66 37.77 12.23
N THR A 286 -2.68 38.22 13.01
CA THR A 286 -1.27 37.94 12.75
C THR A 286 -0.94 36.49 13.09
N ASP A 287 0.21 35.98 12.64
CA ASP A 287 0.72 34.66 13.03
C ASP A 287 0.86 34.46 14.55
N ALA A 288 0.99 35.54 15.32
CA ALA A 288 1.10 35.49 16.79
C ALA A 288 -0.27 35.41 17.47
N ASP A 289 -1.30 35.99 16.86
CA ASP A 289 -2.63 36.15 17.45
C ASP A 289 -3.66 35.14 16.90
N ALA A 290 -3.37 34.54 15.75
CA ALA A 290 -4.28 33.63 15.06
C ALA A 290 -4.64 32.42 15.94
N PRO A 291 -5.94 32.15 16.17
CA PRO A 291 -6.38 31.01 16.96
C PRO A 291 -5.88 29.67 16.40
N LEU A 292 -5.46 28.78 17.29
CA LEU A 292 -5.08 27.41 16.94
C LEU A 292 -6.32 26.52 16.83
N VAL A 293 -6.49 25.88 15.67
CA VAL A 293 -7.54 24.90 15.39
C VAL A 293 -6.93 23.50 15.49
N PRO A 294 -7.41 22.64 16.41
CA PRO A 294 -6.90 21.28 16.58
C PRO A 294 -7.41 20.31 15.52
N HIS A 295 -6.56 19.34 15.16
CA HIS A 295 -6.87 18.23 14.27
C HIS A 295 -6.24 16.95 14.81
N ASP A 296 -7.03 15.88 14.89
CA ASP A 296 -6.56 14.60 15.40
C ASP A 296 -6.24 13.62 14.26
N ILE A 297 -5.11 12.94 14.38
CA ILE A 297 -4.74 11.80 13.53
C ILE A 297 -4.18 10.67 14.40
N SER A 298 -4.51 9.42 14.08
CA SER A 298 -3.90 8.29 14.78
C SER A 298 -2.45 8.11 14.33
N LEU A 299 -1.56 7.71 15.25
CA LEU A 299 -0.17 7.35 14.91
C LEU A 299 -0.13 6.28 13.82
N LYS A 300 -1.07 5.32 13.87
CA LYS A 300 -1.19 4.28 12.87
C LYS A 300 -1.48 4.87 11.48
N ASP A 301 -2.41 5.80 11.37
CA ASP A 301 -2.75 6.42 10.08
C ASP A 301 -1.61 7.31 9.58
N LEU A 302 -0.96 8.05 10.48
CA LEU A 302 0.20 8.87 10.15
C LEU A 302 1.37 8.01 9.64
N GLU A 303 1.72 6.95 10.35
CA GLU A 303 2.77 6.01 9.93
C GLU A 303 2.39 5.24 8.66
N SER A 304 1.13 4.85 8.52
CA SER A 304 0.67 4.14 7.32
C SER A 304 0.92 4.96 6.04
N LYS A 305 0.81 6.28 6.14
CA LYS A 305 0.97 7.21 5.02
C LYS A 305 2.41 7.64 4.81
N TYR A 306 3.15 7.93 5.88
CA TYR A 306 4.45 8.64 5.80
C TYR A 306 5.63 7.84 6.39
N TYR A 307 5.41 6.63 6.88
CA TYR A 307 6.45 5.81 7.55
C TYR A 307 6.28 4.30 7.32
N SER A 308 5.50 3.89 6.31
CA SER A 308 5.11 2.50 6.12
C SER A 308 6.10 1.72 5.26
N THR A 309 6.85 2.41 4.39
CA THR A 309 7.84 1.78 3.50
C THR A 309 9.26 1.93 4.05
N ASP A 310 10.18 1.05 3.64
CA ASP A 310 11.60 1.18 4.05
C ASP A 310 12.18 2.51 3.58
N ALA A 311 11.81 3.00 2.40
CA ALA A 311 12.26 4.30 1.89
C ALA A 311 11.74 5.46 2.75
N GLN A 312 10.47 5.44 3.13
CA GLN A 312 9.89 6.44 4.04
C GLN A 312 10.55 6.37 5.42
N ARG A 313 10.74 5.16 5.95
CA ARG A 313 11.43 4.98 7.23
C ARG A 313 12.84 5.52 7.18
N GLN A 314 13.59 5.16 6.14
CA GLN A 314 14.96 5.58 5.92
C GLN A 314 15.01 7.11 5.78
N ASN A 315 14.15 7.70 4.96
CA ASN A 315 14.10 9.16 4.76
C ASN A 315 13.79 9.91 6.07
N ILE A 316 12.73 9.51 6.78
CA ILE A 316 12.34 10.13 8.05
C ILE A 316 13.42 9.92 9.12
N GLN A 317 14.03 8.73 9.19
CA GLN A 317 15.13 8.45 10.12
C GLN A 317 16.38 9.27 9.79
N ASP A 318 16.75 9.37 8.51
CA ASP A 318 17.94 10.10 8.05
C ASP A 318 17.80 11.59 8.33
N VAL A 319 16.63 12.17 8.05
CA VAL A 319 16.35 13.59 8.35
C VAL A 319 16.29 13.79 9.87
N ALA A 320 15.56 12.96 10.61
CA ALA A 320 15.48 13.06 12.07
C ALA A 320 16.85 12.95 12.76
N SER A 321 17.76 12.13 12.22
CA SER A 321 19.12 11.98 12.76
C SER A 321 20.02 13.21 12.59
N GLN A 322 19.68 14.08 11.64
CA GLN A 322 20.38 15.35 11.37
C GLN A 322 19.75 16.53 12.10
N MET A 323 18.53 16.39 12.59
CA MET A 323 17.86 17.41 13.40
C MET A 323 18.52 17.51 14.78
N PRO A 324 18.55 18.72 15.37
CA PRO A 324 18.97 18.86 16.76
C PRO A 324 18.04 18.06 17.69
N ALA A 325 18.55 17.74 18.88
CA ALA A 325 17.69 17.25 19.95
C ALA A 325 16.56 18.27 20.22
N VAL A 326 15.39 17.77 20.61
CA VAL A 326 14.24 18.62 20.95
C VAL A 326 14.68 19.67 21.96
N SER A 327 14.52 20.95 21.60
CA SER A 327 14.94 22.09 22.43
C SER A 327 13.73 22.73 23.08
N GLY A 328 13.76 22.94 24.38
CA GLY A 328 12.57 23.34 25.13
C GLY A 328 12.65 22.82 26.54
N GLU A 329 11.59 22.99 27.33
CA GLU A 329 11.55 22.59 28.74
C GLU A 329 12.03 21.15 29.01
#